data_AF-A0A2E5GSC6-F1
#
_entry.id   AF-A0A2E5GSC6-F1
#
_cell.length_a   1.000
_cell.length_b   1.000
_cell.length_c   1.000
_cell.angle_alpha   90.00
_cell.angle_beta   90.00
_cell.angle_gamma   90.00
#
_symmetry.space_group_name_H-M   'P 1'
#
loop_
_entity.id
_entity.type
_entity.pdbx_description
1 polymer ?
#
loop_
_entity_poly.entity_id
_entity_poly.type
_entity_poly.pdbx_seq_one_letter_code
_entity_poly.pdbx_strand_id
1 'polypeptide(L)'
;MPRISEEAQRKIKNLINRFKYKYDSKVDSWRILEMDETGHYRGDCDDFAVTVWWYICGESYWKFWTGILLFKAKFWRCLTEKDYIGHLVLEYDGEAIDNIYLKWLKKDEMSHHFSGYLINNILMVAIKMLLGKIFK
;
A
#
# COMPACT_ATOMS: atom_id res chain seq x y z
N MET A 1 -8.01 12.87 9.48
CA MET A 1 -7.92 11.43 9.77
C MET A 1 -9.00 10.69 9.01
N PRO A 2 -8.63 9.74 8.13
CA PRO A 2 -9.57 8.93 7.38
C PRO A 2 -10.52 8.16 8.31
N ARG A 3 -11.74 7.93 7.85
CA ARG A 3 -12.70 7.05 8.55
C ARG A 3 -12.23 5.59 8.49
N ILE A 4 -11.35 5.23 9.42
CA ILE A 4 -10.78 3.89 9.62
C ILE A 4 -11.28 3.35 10.95
N SER A 5 -11.74 2.09 10.99
CA SER A 5 -12.15 1.44 12.23
C SER A 5 -11.00 1.31 13.23
N GLU A 6 -11.29 1.27 14.53
CA GLU A 6 -10.27 1.12 15.58
C GLU A 6 -9.40 -0.12 15.39
N GLU A 7 -10.01 -1.23 14.97
CA GLU A 7 -9.28 -2.46 14.68
C GLU A 7 -8.29 -2.29 13.52
N ALA A 8 -8.73 -1.66 12.42
CA ALA A 8 -7.88 -1.40 11.28
C ALA A 8 -6.74 -0.44 11.66
N GLN A 9 -7.01 0.60 12.46
CA GLN A 9 -5.97 1.50 12.99
C GLN A 9 -4.93 0.72 13.82
N ARG A 10 -5.36 -0.19 14.69
CA ARG A 10 -4.47 -1.03 15.49
C ARG A 10 -3.58 -1.92 14.60
N LYS A 11 -4.15 -2.55 13.57
CA LYS A 11 -3.43 -3.40 12.62
C LYS A 11 -2.43 -2.58 11.78
N ILE A 12 -2.84 -1.43 11.25
CA ILE A 12 -1.97 -0.53 10.50
C ILE A 12 -0.82 -0.02 11.36
N LYS A 13 -1.08 0.35 12.62
CA LYS A 13 -0.03 0.75 13.57
C LYS A 13 0.95 -0.40 13.85
N ASN A 14 0.46 -1.63 13.96
CA ASN A 14 1.31 -2.81 14.11
C ASN A 14 2.19 -3.04 12.88
N LEU A 15 1.61 -2.94 11.68
CA LEU A 15 2.32 -3.00 10.40
C LEU A 15 3.43 -1.95 10.36
N ILE A 16 3.11 -0.68 10.56
CA ILE A 16 4.07 0.44 10.57
C ILE A 16 5.25 0.16 11.51
N ASN A 17 4.97 -0.25 12.75
CA ASN A 17 6.01 -0.44 13.76
C ASN A 17 6.96 -1.62 13.45
N ARG A 18 6.51 -2.58 12.65
CA ARG A 18 7.21 -3.85 12.39
C ARG A 18 7.58 -4.02 10.92
N PHE A 19 7.33 -3.01 10.08
CA PHE A 19 7.64 -3.06 8.67
C PHE A 19 9.15 -2.99 8.45
N LYS A 20 9.65 -3.88 7.60
CA LYS A 20 11.04 -3.94 7.17
C LYS A 20 11.08 -4.02 5.64
N TYR A 21 11.63 -2.98 5.04
CA TYR A 21 11.71 -2.89 3.59
C TYR A 21 12.56 -4.04 3.01
N LYS A 22 12.05 -4.68 1.96
CA LYS A 22 12.73 -5.73 1.21
C LYS A 22 12.33 -5.61 -0.27
N TYR A 23 13.31 -5.29 -1.12
CA TYR A 23 13.11 -5.23 -2.56
C TYR A 23 12.66 -6.58 -3.13
N ASP A 24 11.78 -6.52 -4.13
CA ASP A 24 11.47 -7.67 -4.98
C ASP A 24 12.68 -8.06 -5.84
N SER A 25 12.97 -9.37 -5.91
CA SER A 25 14.23 -9.85 -6.47
C SER A 25 14.26 -9.91 -7.99
N LYS A 26 13.10 -10.02 -8.67
CA LYS A 26 13.02 -10.13 -10.15
C LYS A 26 11.69 -9.68 -10.80
N VAL A 27 10.56 -9.72 -10.08
CA VAL A 27 9.22 -9.42 -10.62
C VAL A 27 8.51 -8.49 -9.65
N ASP A 28 8.07 -7.33 -10.13
CA ASP A 28 7.21 -6.41 -9.38
C ASP A 28 5.85 -7.07 -9.16
N SER A 29 5.64 -7.53 -7.93
CA SER A 29 4.53 -8.37 -7.49
C SER A 29 3.92 -7.81 -6.21
N TRP A 30 2.59 -7.84 -6.10
CA TRP A 30 1.90 -7.20 -4.97
C TRP A 30 1.35 -8.28 -4.04
N ARG A 31 1.52 -8.16 -2.73
CA ARG A 31 0.87 -9.07 -1.78
C ARG A 31 0.37 -8.37 -0.52
N ILE A 32 -0.62 -9.00 0.08
CA ILE A 32 -1.01 -8.71 1.45
C ILE A 32 0.07 -9.34 2.34
N LEU A 33 0.71 -8.52 3.17
CA LEU A 33 1.80 -8.96 4.02
C LEU A 33 1.27 -9.71 5.24
N GLU A 34 1.97 -10.80 5.54
CA GLU A 34 1.85 -11.55 6.79
C GLU A 34 3.11 -11.33 7.62
N MET A 35 2.97 -11.51 8.93
CA MET A 35 4.09 -11.39 9.85
C MET A 35 4.97 -12.64 9.72
N ASP A 36 6.27 -12.45 9.56
CA ASP A 36 7.23 -13.55 9.53
C ASP A 36 7.51 -14.13 10.93
N GLU A 37 8.26 -15.24 10.98
CA GLU A 37 8.66 -15.92 12.22
C GLU A 37 9.44 -15.01 13.18
N THR A 38 10.05 -13.93 12.68
CA THR A 38 10.79 -12.94 13.47
C THR A 38 9.93 -11.79 13.97
N GLY A 39 8.62 -11.82 13.69
CA GLY A 39 7.68 -10.80 14.11
C GLY A 39 7.69 -9.52 13.26
N HIS A 40 8.15 -9.60 12.01
CA HIS A 40 8.27 -8.47 11.07
C HIS A 40 7.40 -8.66 9.82
N TYR A 41 6.98 -7.54 9.22
CA TYR A 41 6.37 -7.53 7.89
C TYR A 41 7.44 -7.16 6.87
N ARG A 42 7.70 -8.02 5.88
CA ARG A 42 8.74 -7.81 4.87
C ARG A 42 8.15 -7.66 3.47
N GLY A 43 8.32 -6.48 2.89
CA GLY A 43 7.86 -6.16 1.54
C GLY A 43 8.40 -4.82 1.06
N ASP A 44 7.91 -4.38 -0.10
CA ASP A 44 8.23 -3.09 -0.69
C ASP A 44 7.05 -2.09 -0.55
N CYS A 45 7.05 -1.03 -1.36
CA CYS A 45 6.01 0.00 -1.30
C CYS A 45 4.64 -0.51 -1.72
N ASP A 46 4.59 -1.37 -2.74
CA ASP A 46 3.34 -1.89 -3.27
C ASP A 46 2.69 -2.85 -2.27
N ASP A 47 3.49 -3.73 -1.68
CA ASP A 47 3.08 -4.64 -0.61
C ASP A 47 2.49 -3.86 0.59
N PHE A 48 3.18 -2.80 1.02
CA PHE A 48 2.72 -1.98 2.14
C PHE A 48 1.37 -1.34 1.85
N ALA A 49 1.24 -0.67 0.69
CA ALA A 49 0.02 0.03 0.30
C ALA A 49 -1.18 -0.92 0.22
N VAL A 50 -1.00 -2.09 -0.41
CA VAL A 50 -2.05 -3.12 -0.53
C VAL A 50 -2.44 -3.68 0.83
N THR A 51 -1.48 -3.91 1.73
CA THR A 51 -1.74 -4.41 3.08
C THR A 51 -2.52 -3.39 3.93
N VAL A 52 -2.16 -2.10 3.86
CA VAL A 52 -2.94 -1.05 4.54
C VAL A 52 -4.38 -1.04 4.05
N TRP A 53 -4.59 -1.09 2.73
CA TRP A 53 -5.94 -1.12 2.15
C TRP A 53 -6.73 -2.37 2.58
N TRP A 54 -6.08 -3.54 2.65
CA TRP A 54 -6.67 -4.78 3.15
C TRP A 54 -7.19 -4.64 4.58
N TYR A 55 -6.41 -4.01 5.47
CA TYR A 55 -6.86 -3.75 6.84
C TYR A 55 -8.00 -2.74 6.93
N ILE A 56 -7.97 -1.67 6.13
CA ILE A 56 -9.09 -0.71 6.04
C ILE A 56 -10.38 -1.41 5.62
N CYS A 57 -10.27 -2.40 4.73
CA CYS A 57 -11.39 -3.21 4.28
C CYS A 57 -11.90 -4.22 5.32
N GLY A 58 -11.27 -4.31 6.49
CA GLY A 58 -11.57 -5.34 7.47
C GLY A 58 -11.33 -6.74 6.91
N GLU A 59 -10.27 -6.89 6.10
CA GLU A 59 -9.82 -8.16 5.57
C GLU A 59 -10.90 -8.88 4.73
N SER A 60 -11.66 -8.08 3.98
CA SER A 60 -12.72 -8.55 3.10
C SER A 60 -12.36 -8.31 1.64
N TYR A 61 -12.20 -9.37 0.87
CA TYR A 61 -11.94 -9.27 -0.58
C TYR A 61 -13.03 -8.51 -1.33
N TRP A 62 -14.28 -8.69 -0.92
CA TRP A 62 -15.40 -7.93 -1.51
C TRP A 62 -15.20 -6.42 -1.33
N LYS A 63 -14.92 -5.96 -0.11
CA LYS A 63 -14.67 -4.53 0.16
C LYS A 63 -13.38 -4.04 -0.51
N PHE A 64 -12.35 -4.88 -0.53
CA PHE A 64 -11.07 -4.59 -1.17
C PHE A 64 -11.25 -4.26 -2.64
N TRP A 65 -11.87 -5.15 -3.40
CA TRP A 65 -12.06 -4.98 -4.85
C TRP A 65 -13.08 -3.90 -5.17
N THR A 66 -14.21 -3.85 -4.45
CA THR A 66 -15.22 -2.82 -4.69
C THR A 66 -14.73 -1.42 -4.35
N GLY A 67 -13.87 -1.24 -3.33
CA GLY A 67 -13.33 0.08 -3.03
C GLY A 67 -12.24 0.54 -4.01
N ILE A 68 -11.51 -0.38 -4.65
CA ILE A 68 -10.64 -0.04 -5.79
C ILE A 68 -11.49 0.38 -6.99
N LEU A 69 -12.50 -0.44 -7.35
CA LEU A 69 -13.40 -0.17 -8.46
C LEU A 69 -14.13 1.17 -8.34
N LEU A 70 -14.56 1.51 -7.12
CA LEU A 70 -15.27 2.76 -6.82
C LEU A 70 -14.34 3.92 -6.45
N PHE A 71 -13.02 3.80 -6.68
CA PHE A 71 -12.02 4.84 -6.42
C PHE A 71 -12.00 5.36 -4.98
N LYS A 72 -12.43 4.55 -4.01
CA LYS A 72 -12.34 4.87 -2.57
C LYS A 72 -10.89 4.84 -2.11
N ALA A 73 -10.17 3.80 -2.50
CA ALA A 73 -8.72 3.70 -2.36
C ALA A 73 -8.07 4.15 -3.67
N LYS A 74 -7.02 4.97 -3.61
CA LYS A 74 -6.27 5.48 -4.75
C LYS A 74 -4.79 5.13 -4.64
N PHE A 75 -4.29 4.27 -5.51
CA PHE A 75 -2.88 3.91 -5.60
C PHE A 75 -2.17 4.84 -6.59
N TRP A 76 -1.39 5.77 -6.05
CA TRP A 76 -0.58 6.70 -6.84
C TRP A 76 0.79 6.13 -7.06
N ARG A 77 1.23 6.10 -8.32
CA ARG A 77 2.66 5.95 -8.60
C ARG A 77 3.28 7.32 -8.70
N CYS A 78 4.35 7.55 -7.94
CA CYS A 78 5.08 8.81 -7.87
C CYS A 78 6.59 8.53 -7.92
N LEU A 79 7.40 9.58 -7.83
CA LEU A 79 8.85 9.45 -7.65
C LEU A 79 9.23 9.93 -6.25
N THR A 80 10.13 9.21 -5.58
CA THR A 80 10.71 9.68 -4.32
C THR A 80 11.56 10.93 -4.55
N GLU A 81 11.56 11.86 -3.59
CA GLU A 81 12.30 13.13 -3.70
C GLU A 81 13.82 12.91 -3.81
N LYS A 82 14.35 12.02 -2.97
CA LYS A 82 15.80 11.87 -2.80
C LYS A 82 16.49 11.23 -4.00
N ASP A 83 15.90 10.16 -4.52
CA ASP A 83 16.56 9.27 -5.48
C ASP A 83 15.78 9.15 -6.81
N TYR A 84 14.64 9.83 -6.94
CA TYR A 84 13.76 9.78 -8.12
C TYR A 84 13.34 8.37 -8.53
N ILE A 85 13.24 7.46 -7.55
CA ILE A 85 12.85 6.08 -7.77
C ILE A 85 11.32 5.98 -7.76
N GLY A 86 10.76 5.15 -8.65
CA GLY A 86 9.32 4.89 -8.69
C GLY A 86 8.82 4.34 -7.36
N HIS A 87 7.72 4.90 -6.86
CA HIS A 87 7.16 4.60 -5.55
C HIS A 87 5.63 4.52 -5.61
N LEU A 88 5.03 3.69 -4.77
CA LEU A 88 3.58 3.56 -4.66
C LEU A 88 3.07 4.14 -3.33
N VAL A 89 2.06 5.00 -3.41
CA VAL A 89 1.39 5.64 -2.27
C VAL A 89 -0.09 5.28 -2.30
N LEU A 90 -0.65 4.91 -1.14
CA LEU A 90 -2.09 4.73 -0.98
C LEU A 90 -2.72 6.05 -0.50
N GLU A 91 -3.70 6.58 -1.22
CA GLU A 91 -4.60 7.65 -0.77
C GLU A 91 -5.98 7.06 -0.44
N TYR A 92 -6.53 7.45 0.72
CA TYR A 92 -7.87 7.10 1.17
C TYR A 92 -8.44 8.26 1.99
N ASP A 93 -9.67 8.68 1.67
CA ASP A 93 -10.37 9.77 2.38
C ASP A 93 -9.57 11.09 2.45
N GLY A 94 -8.83 11.40 1.39
CA GLY A 94 -8.05 12.63 1.24
C GLY A 94 -6.69 12.64 1.93
N GLU A 95 -6.35 11.58 2.68
CA GLU A 95 -5.01 11.38 3.27
C GLU A 95 -4.29 10.23 2.57
N ALA A 96 -2.97 10.31 2.55
CA ALA A 96 -2.05 9.41 1.89
C ALA A 96 -1.08 8.77 2.89
N ILE A 97 -0.65 7.55 2.59
CA ILE A 97 0.29 6.79 3.41
C ILE A 97 1.17 5.90 2.53
N ASP A 98 2.41 5.72 2.96
CA ASP A 98 3.37 4.81 2.34
C ASP A 98 4.34 4.23 3.40
N ASN A 99 5.29 3.43 2.92
CA ASN A 99 6.30 2.79 3.75
C ASN A 99 7.52 3.68 4.10
N ILE A 100 7.56 4.94 3.64
CA ILE A 100 8.64 5.91 3.91
C ILE A 100 8.23 6.82 5.06
N TYR A 101 7.08 7.48 4.95
CA TYR A 101 6.53 8.38 5.97
C TYR A 101 5.92 7.60 7.13
N LEU A 102 5.35 6.42 6.87
CA LEU A 102 4.75 5.55 7.90
C LEU A 102 3.68 6.26 8.76
N LYS A 103 3.00 7.26 8.19
CA LYS A 103 1.91 8.00 8.82
C LYS A 103 0.99 8.59 7.74
N TRP A 104 -0.25 8.86 8.11
CA TRP A 104 -1.20 9.54 7.24
C TRP A 104 -0.83 11.02 7.09
N LEU A 105 -0.71 11.48 5.86
CA LEU A 105 -0.41 12.86 5.49
C LEU A 105 -1.27 13.29 4.32
N LYS A 106 -1.51 14.59 4.15
CA LYS A 106 -1.99 15.08 2.86
C LYS A 106 -0.87 14.98 1.82
N LYS A 107 -1.22 14.83 0.54
CA LYS A 107 -0.23 14.66 -0.52
C LYS A 107 0.70 15.88 -0.70
N ASP A 108 0.23 17.07 -0.40
CA ASP A 108 1.01 18.31 -0.42
C ASP A 108 2.01 18.42 0.76
N GLU A 109 1.83 17.61 1.81
CA GLU A 109 2.78 17.47 2.92
C GLU A 109 3.85 16.40 2.64
N MET A 110 3.68 15.61 1.58
CA MET A 110 4.67 14.64 1.12
C MET A 110 5.57 15.30 0.08
N SER A 111 6.88 15.13 0.21
CA SER A 111 7.87 15.69 -0.71
C SER A 111 8.02 14.88 -2.00
N HIS A 112 7.32 13.74 -2.12
CA HIS A 112 7.28 12.95 -3.34
C HIS A 112 6.78 13.76 -4.52
N HIS A 113 7.34 13.48 -5.70
CA HIS A 113 6.89 14.08 -6.95
C HIS A 113 5.69 13.29 -7.48
N PHE A 114 4.48 13.77 -7.21
CA PHE A 114 3.22 13.23 -7.74
C PHE A 114 2.98 13.59 -9.23
N SER A 115 4.02 13.54 -10.06
CA SER A 115 3.90 13.66 -11.52
C SER A 115 3.51 12.34 -12.20
N GLY A 116 3.42 11.24 -11.44
CA GLY A 116 2.97 9.95 -11.97
C GLY A 116 1.45 9.83 -12.03
N TYR A 117 0.98 8.68 -12.49
CA TYR A 117 -0.44 8.45 -12.78
C TYR A 117 -1.11 7.60 -11.70
N LEU A 118 -2.42 7.80 -11.56
CA LEU A 118 -3.28 6.97 -10.72
C LEU A 118 -3.34 5.56 -11.31
N ILE A 119 -2.90 4.57 -10.55
CA ILE A 119 -2.86 3.16 -10.96
C ILE A 119 -3.99 2.34 -10.32
N ASN A 120 -5.14 2.99 -10.11
CA ASN A 120 -6.39 2.35 -9.70
C ASN A 120 -7.03 1.44 -10.76
N ASN A 121 -6.22 0.78 -11.57
CA ASN A 121 -6.72 -0.19 -12.50
C ASN A 121 -6.87 -1.53 -11.77
N ILE A 122 -8.11 -1.90 -11.48
CA ILE A 122 -8.44 -3.17 -10.80
C ILE A 122 -7.79 -4.39 -11.47
N LEU A 123 -7.71 -4.40 -12.81
CA LEU A 123 -7.08 -5.48 -13.56
C LEU A 123 -5.58 -5.52 -13.31
N MET A 124 -4.93 -4.35 -13.27
CA MET A 124 -3.50 -4.29 -13.00
C MET A 124 -3.19 -4.75 -11.57
N VAL A 125 -3.94 -4.28 -10.57
CA VAL A 125 -3.81 -4.74 -9.18
C VAL A 125 -4.02 -6.26 -9.10
N ALA A 126 -5.06 -6.80 -9.75
CA ALA A 126 -5.33 -8.23 -9.78
C ALA A 126 -4.22 -9.04 -10.45
N ILE A 127 -3.70 -8.60 -11.59
CA ILE A 127 -2.58 -9.25 -12.29
C ILE A 127 -1.34 -9.25 -11.40
N LYS A 128 -0.99 -8.11 -10.79
CA LYS A 128 0.17 -7.98 -9.90
C LYS A 128 0.06 -8.87 -8.67
N MET A 129 -1.13 -8.96 -8.08
CA MET A 129 -1.40 -9.87 -6.96
C MET A 129 -1.36 -11.34 -7.36
N LEU A 130 -1.82 -11.68 -8.57
CA LEU A 130 -1.72 -13.05 -9.10
C LEU A 130 -0.26 -13.46 -9.33
N LEU A 131 0.56 -12.56 -9.89
CA LEU A 131 2.00 -12.78 -10.05
C LEU A 131 2.68 -13.03 -8.69
N GLY A 132 2.29 -12.30 -7.65
CA GLY A 132 2.78 -12.49 -6.28
C GLY A 132 2.49 -13.89 -5.70
N LYS A 133 1.40 -14.54 -6.12
CA LYS A 133 1.08 -15.92 -5.73
C LYS A 133 1.87 -17.00 -6.49
N ILE A 134 2.36 -16.69 -7.70
CA ILE A 134 2.99 -17.66 -8.60
C ILE A 134 4.51 -17.65 -8.45
N PHE A 135 5.12 -16.47 -8.30
CA PHE A 135 6.57 -16.29 -8.39
C PHE A 135 7.29 -16.24 -7.03
N LYS A 136 6.59 -16.47 -5.91
CA LYS A 136 7.15 -16.39 -4.56
C LYS A 136 6.64 -17.50 -3.66
#